data_AF-A0A0Q7ML95-F1
#
_entry.id   AF-A0A0Q7ML95-F1
#
_cell.length_a   1.000
_cell.length_b   1.000
_cell.length_c   1.000
_cell.angle_alpha   90.00
_cell.angle_beta   90.00
_cell.angle_gamma   90.00
#
_symmetry.space_group_name_H-M   'P 1'
#
loop_
_entity.id
_entity.type
_entity.pdbx_description
1 polymer ?
#
loop_
_entity_poly.entity_id
_entity_poly.type
_entity_poly.pdbx_seq_one_letter_code
_entity_poly.pdbx_strand_id
1 'polypeptide(L)' 'MQSSHKSLIFALAMIVGGILAFFLFLYLTGHDPDESPLTLIEWVIAGVLIGPGFGYLVRWRRAKDR' A
#
# COMPACT_ATOMS: atom_id res chain seq x y z
N MET A 1 -3.90 -17.56 -17.73
CA MET A 1 -4.10 -16.08 -17.71
C MET A 1 -5.06 -15.59 -16.62
N GLN A 2 -6.20 -16.25 -16.36
CA GLN A 2 -7.18 -15.78 -15.36
C GLN A 2 -6.64 -15.68 -13.90
N SER A 3 -5.78 -16.62 -13.49
CA SER A 3 -5.10 -16.58 -12.17
C SER A 3 -4.16 -15.37 -12.03
N SER A 4 -3.46 -15.00 -13.12
CA SER A 4 -2.56 -13.84 -13.16
C SER A 4 -3.33 -12.53 -12.97
N HIS A 5 -4.48 -12.37 -13.64
CA HIS A 5 -5.35 -11.20 -13.42
C HIS A 5 -5.87 -11.09 -11.99
N LYS A 6 -6.29 -12.21 -11.37
CA LYS A 6 -6.74 -12.22 -9.97
C LYS A 6 -5.63 -11.77 -9.01
N SER A 7 -4.40 -12.26 -9.22
CA SER A 7 -3.25 -11.87 -8.40
C SER A 7 -2.88 -10.39 -8.57
N LEU A 8 -3.02 -9.84 -9.77
CA LEU A 8 -2.79 -8.41 -10.03
C LEU A 8 -3.84 -7.54 -9.33
N ILE A 9 -5.12 -7.91 -9.47
CA ILE A 9 -6.23 -7.20 -8.81
C ILE A 9 -6.04 -7.25 -7.29
N PHE A 10 -5.63 -8.39 -6.73
CA PHE A 10 -5.34 -8.51 -5.31
C PHE A 10 -4.20 -7.59 -4.86
N ALA A 11 -3.09 -7.53 -5.61
CA ALA A 11 -2.00 -6.63 -5.31
C ALA A 11 -2.46 -5.15 -5.34
N LEU A 12 -3.24 -4.77 -6.35
CA LEU A 12 -3.79 -3.42 -6.46
C LEU A 12 -4.74 -3.09 -5.31
N ALA A 13 -5.64 -4.02 -4.96
CA ALA A 13 -6.56 -3.86 -3.84
C ALA A 13 -5.82 -3.67 -2.50
N MET A 14 -4.71 -4.41 -2.28
CA MET A 14 -3.85 -4.25 -1.12
C MET A 14 -3.18 -2.87 -1.08
N ILE A 15 -2.69 -2.35 -2.22
CA ILE A 15 -2.09 -1.01 -2.29
C ILE A 15 -3.12 0.06 -1.97
N VAL A 16 -4.28 0.01 -2.64
CA VAL A 16 -5.37 0.98 -2.42
C VAL A 16 -5.87 0.92 -0.98
N GLY A 17 -6.09 -0.28 -0.45
CA GLY A 17 -6.50 -0.48 0.93
C GLY A 17 -5.47 0.06 1.94
N GLY A 18 -4.18 -0.19 1.71
CA GLY A 18 -3.10 0.34 2.54
C GLY A 18 -3.04 1.87 2.54
N ILE A 19 -3.22 2.50 1.36
CA ILE A 19 -3.27 3.95 1.22
C ILE A 19 -4.47 4.52 1.98
N LEU A 20 -5.67 3.97 1.77
CA LEU A 20 -6.89 4.42 2.45
C LEU A 20 -6.77 4.26 3.97
N ALA A 21 -6.21 3.15 4.44
CA ALA A 21 -5.97 2.91 5.86
C ALA A 21 -4.98 3.91 6.45
N PHE A 22 -3.92 4.28 5.70
CA PHE A 22 -2.95 5.28 6.14
C PHE A 22 -3.56 6.68 6.23
N PHE A 23 -4.34 7.11 5.24
CA PHE A 23 -5.03 8.40 5.31
C PHE A 23 -6.09 8.44 6.43
N LEU A 24 -6.79 7.33 6.66
CA LEU A 24 -7.69 7.21 7.80
C LEU A 24 -6.93 7.31 9.13
N PHE A 25 -5.76 6.69 9.24
CA PHE A 25 -4.90 6.81 10.41
C PHE A 25 -4.50 8.27 10.65
N LEU A 26 -4.00 8.99 9.64
CA LEU A 26 -3.64 10.41 9.76
C LEU A 26 -4.82 11.27 10.21
N TYR A 27 -6.00 11.05 9.61
CA TYR A 27 -7.23 11.72 9.99
C TYR A 27 -7.59 11.50 11.47
N LEU A 28 -7.53 10.25 11.93
CA LEU A 28 -7.85 9.90 13.32
C LEU A 28 -6.83 10.42 14.32
N THR A 29 -5.56 10.56 13.93
CA THR A 29 -4.51 11.14 14.77
C THR A 29 -4.44 12.66 14.69
N GLY A 30 -5.27 13.29 13.84
CA GLY A 30 -5.27 14.73 13.62
C GLY A 30 -3.99 15.24 12.96
N HIS A 31 -3.27 14.39 12.22
CA HIS A 31 -2.08 14.79 11.50
C HIS A 31 -2.47 15.27 10.10
N ASP A 32 -2.29 16.55 9.84
CA ASP A 32 -2.45 17.12 8.51
C ASP A 32 -1.07 17.21 7.81
N PRO A 33 -0.82 16.40 6.77
CA PRO A 33 0.43 16.42 6.02
C PRO A 33 0.64 17.71 5.22
N ASP A 34 -0.41 18.51 4.97
CA ASP A 34 -0.31 19.79 4.28
C ASP A 34 0.18 20.91 5.23
N GLU A 35 -0.14 20.79 6.53
CA GLU A 35 0.30 21.76 7.56
C GLU A 35 1.64 21.37 8.19
N SER A 36 1.88 20.07 8.38
CA SER A 36 3.08 19.55 9.03
C SER A 36 3.61 18.32 8.32
N PRO A 37 4.94 18.20 8.09
CA PRO A 37 5.49 17.06 7.39
C PRO A 37 5.37 15.78 8.23
N LEU A 38 5.20 14.65 7.55
CA LEU A 38 5.20 13.32 8.17
C LEU A 38 6.49 13.08 8.95
N THR A 39 6.33 12.63 10.19
CA THR A 39 7.37 12.13 11.06
C THR A 39 7.88 10.77 10.62
N LEU A 40 9.02 10.35 11.16
CA LEU A 40 9.57 9.01 10.90
C LEU A 40 8.58 7.89 11.23
N ILE A 41 7.78 8.04 12.28
CA ILE A 41 6.81 7.02 12.70
C ILE A 41 5.69 6.88 11.67
N GLU A 42 5.15 8.00 11.18
CA GLU A 42 4.12 7.97 10.14
C GLU A 42 4.65 7.36 8.83
N TRP A 43 5.91 7.63 8.46
CA TRP A 43 6.56 6.98 7.33
C TRP A 43 6.69 5.46 7.51
N VAL A 44 7.04 5.00 8.71
CA VAL A 44 7.10 3.56 9.03
C VAL A 44 5.71 2.93 8.92
N ILE A 45 4.68 3.59 9.45
CA ILE A 45 3.29 3.12 9.38
C ILE A 45 2.82 3.05 7.91
N ALA A 46 3.08 4.09 7.12
CA ALA A 46 2.79 4.08 5.68
C ALA A 46 3.48 2.90 4.99
N GLY A 47 4.76 2.65 5.29
CA GLY A 47 5.52 1.52 4.77
C GLY A 47 4.90 0.17 5.12
N VAL A 48 4.47 -0.02 6.37
CA VAL A 48 3.83 -1.27 6.83
C VAL A 48 2.46 -1.48 6.16
N LEU A 49 1.67 -0.42 5.99
CA LEU A 49 0.32 -0.52 5.42
C LEU A 49 0.34 -0.72 3.90
N ILE A 50 1.25 -0.05 3.20
CA ILE A 50 1.27 -0.01 1.72
C ILE A 50 2.25 -1.04 1.15
N GLY A 51 3.40 -1.25 1.80
CA GLY A 51 4.50 -2.08 1.33
C GLY A 51 4.13 -3.51 0.94
N PRO A 52 3.30 -4.24 1.71
CA PRO A 52 2.87 -5.60 1.33
C PRO A 52 2.21 -5.67 -0.05
N GLY A 53 1.42 -4.66 -0.43
CA GLY A 53 0.77 -4.58 -1.75
C GLY A 53 1.77 -4.57 -2.90
N PHE A 54 2.86 -3.79 -2.76
CA PHE A 54 3.97 -3.81 -3.72
C PHE A 54 4.71 -5.15 -3.74
N GLY A 55 4.82 -5.84 -2.60
CA GLY A 55 5.37 -7.19 -2.53
C GLY A 55 4.58 -8.19 -3.40
N TYR A 56 3.25 -8.15 -3.33
CA TYR A 56 2.38 -8.97 -4.20
C TYR A 56 2.51 -8.57 -5.67
N LEU A 57 2.66 -7.27 -5.97
CA LEU A 57 2.85 -6.79 -7.34
C LEU A 57 4.16 -7.29 -7.96
N VAL A 58 5.26 -7.23 -7.20
CA VAL A 58 6.58 -7.76 -7.64
C VAL A 58 6.51 -9.27 -7.83
N ARG A 59 5.85 -10.00 -6.92
CA ARG A 59 5.65 -11.45 -7.04
C ARG A 59 4.85 -11.81 -8.30
N TRP A 60 3.79 -11.06 -8.59
CA TRP A 60 3.01 -11.23 -9.82
C TRP A 60 3.87 -11.01 -11.07
N ARG A 61 4.68 -9.94 -11.10
CA ARG A 61 5.56 -9.64 -12.24
C ARG A 61 6.56 -10.77 -12.49
N ARG A 62 7.23 -11.25 -11.44
CA ARG A 62 8.16 -12.39 -11.53
C ARG A 62 7.51 -13.69 -12.03
N ALA A 63 6.23 -13.90 -11.72
CA ALA A 63 5.49 -15.07 -12.19
C ALA A 63 4.99 -14.93 -13.63
N LYS A 64 5.00 -13.73 -14.20
CA LYS A 64 4.67 -13.45 -15.61
C LYS A 64 5.91 -13.51 -16.51
N ASP A 65 7.08 -13.16 -15.97
CA ASP A 65 8.37 -13.21 -16.68
C ASP A 65 8.97 -14.64 -16.75
N ARG A 66 8.38 -15.61 -16.06
CA ARG A 66 8.69 -17.06 -16.15
C ARG A 66 7.65 -17.76 -17.02
#